data_AF-A0A538AAB5-F1
#
_entry.id   AF-A0A538AAB5-F1
#
_cell.length_a   1.000
_cell.length_b   1.000
_cell.length_c   1.000
_cell.angle_alpha   90.00
_cell.angle_beta   90.00
_cell.angle_gamma   90.00
#
_symmetry.space_group_name_H-M   'P 1'
#
loop_
_entity.id
_entity.type
_entity.pdbx_description
1 polymer ?
#
loop_
_entity_poly.entity_id
_entity_poly.type
_entity_poly.pdbx_seq_one_letter_code
_entity_poly.pdbx_strand_id
1 'polypeptide(L)'
;MTQQYIVGELSSLLAGLQPVPGASLSDAVRILRHEVEFSPLPTLPRLAQEALDLTDSICQAALEQGDAEGFCRYVGIAIALREFTAGASLLP
;
A
#
# COMPACT_ATOMS: atom_id res chain seq x y z
N MET A 1 0.11 -11.66 -15.63
CA MET A 1 1.27 -11.09 -14.92
C MET A 1 2.04 -12.23 -14.25
N THR A 2 3.36 -12.11 -14.08
CA THR A 2 4.13 -13.10 -13.29
C THR A 2 4.03 -12.78 -11.80
N GLN A 3 4.24 -13.77 -10.93
CA GLN A 3 4.27 -13.54 -9.47
C GLN A 3 5.29 -12.46 -9.08
N GLN A 4 6.49 -12.53 -9.66
CA GLN A 4 7.57 -11.59 -9.35
C GLN A 4 7.22 -10.16 -9.74
N TYR A 5 6.51 -9.97 -10.86
CA TYR A 5 6.00 -8.66 -11.24
C TYR A 5 4.98 -8.15 -10.22
N ILE A 6 4.03 -9.01 -9.81
CA ILE A 6 2.97 -8.60 -8.88
C ILE A 6 3.56 -8.17 -7.53
N VAL A 7 4.47 -9.00 -7.00
CA VAL A 7 5.17 -8.74 -5.74
C VAL A 7 6.01 -7.46 -5.83
N GLY A 8 6.76 -7.28 -6.93
CA GLY A 8 7.61 -6.11 -7.13
C GLY A 8 6.81 -4.81 -7.23
N GLU A 9 5.74 -4.80 -8.02
CA GLU A 9 4.88 -3.63 -8.20
C GLU A 9 4.17 -3.26 -6.89
N LEU A 10 3.61 -4.25 -6.18
CA LEU A 10 2.97 -4.02 -4.88
C LEU A 10 3.95 -3.50 -3.83
N SER A 11 5.17 -4.04 -3.78
CA SER A 11 6.23 -3.54 -2.87
C SER A 11 6.63 -2.09 -3.22
N SER A 12 6.76 -1.77 -4.52
CA SER A 12 7.08 -0.42 -5.01
C SER A 12 6.01 0.60 -4.60
N LEU A 13 4.73 0.26 -4.79
CA LEU A 13 3.61 1.13 -4.39
C LEU A 13 3.59 1.37 -2.88
N LEU A 14 3.82 0.33 -2.08
CA LEU A 14 3.95 0.46 -0.61
C LEU A 14 5.16 1.31 -0.21
N ALA A 15 6.28 1.22 -0.92
CA ALA A 15 7.44 2.08 -0.68
C ALA A 15 7.13 3.56 -0.98
N GLY A 16 6.28 3.82 -1.99
CA GLY A 16 5.81 5.17 -2.34
C GLY A 16 5.06 5.89 -1.23
N LEU A 17 4.46 5.17 -0.28
CA LEU A 17 3.75 5.76 0.87
C LEU A 17 4.67 6.50 1.84
N GLN A 18 5.99 6.36 1.72
CA GLN A 18 6.95 7.05 2.56
C GLN A 18 7.22 8.49 2.05
N PRO A 19 7.43 9.48 2.95
CA PRO A 19 7.35 9.37 4.40
C PRO A 19 5.88 9.25 4.87
N VAL A 20 5.64 8.46 5.93
CA VAL A 20 4.29 8.22 6.48
C VAL A 20 4.09 9.03 7.77
N PRO A 21 2.88 9.53 8.08
CA PRO A 21 2.63 10.24 9.33
C PRO A 21 2.73 9.31 10.55
N GLY A 22 3.77 9.47 11.36
CA GLY A 22 3.93 8.75 12.62
C GLY A 22 4.63 7.38 12.52
N ALA A 23 5.34 7.02 13.59
CA ALA A 23 6.20 5.83 13.62
C ALA A 23 5.42 4.52 13.45
N SER A 24 4.23 4.39 14.07
CA SER A 24 3.42 3.17 13.97
C SER A 24 2.96 2.87 12.55
N LEU A 25 2.55 3.89 11.78
CA LEU A 25 2.12 3.69 10.39
C LEU A 25 3.33 3.40 9.48
N SER A 26 4.47 4.03 9.76
CA SER A 26 5.72 3.72 9.04
C SER A 26 6.16 2.27 9.27
N ASP A 27 6.07 1.76 10.51
CA ASP A 27 6.36 0.35 10.82
C ASP A 27 5.37 -0.61 10.15
N ALA A 28 4.08 -0.27 10.13
CA ALA A 28 3.07 -1.05 9.44
C ALA A 28 3.36 -1.17 7.93
N VAL A 29 3.72 -0.05 7.27
CA VAL A 29 4.13 -0.06 5.85
C VAL A 29 5.35 -0.94 5.64
N ARG A 30 6.35 -0.84 6.52
CA ARG A 30 7.58 -1.66 6.44
C ARG A 30 7.28 -3.14 6.60
N ILE A 31 6.45 -3.52 7.58
CA ILE A 31 6.07 -4.92 7.82
C ILE A 31 5.27 -5.46 6.63
N LEU A 32 4.27 -4.73 6.16
CA LEU A 32 3.45 -5.16 5.05
C LEU A 32 4.26 -5.34 3.76
N ARG A 33 5.18 -4.41 3.48
CA ARG A 33 6.10 -4.54 2.33
C ARG A 33 6.96 -5.78 2.43
N HIS A 34 7.48 -6.08 3.62
CA HIS A 34 8.23 -7.31 3.87
C HIS A 34 7.34 -8.55 3.66
N GLU A 35 6.10 -8.57 4.15
CA GLU A 35 5.19 -9.69 3.92
C GLU A 35 4.92 -9.93 2.44
N VAL A 36 4.71 -8.87 1.65
CA VAL A 36 4.51 -8.95 0.19
C VAL A 36 5.71 -9.58 -0.51
N GLU A 37 6.92 -9.16 -0.16
CA GLU A 37 8.17 -9.62 -0.78
C GLU A 37 8.44 -11.11 -0.57
N PHE A 38 8.03 -11.67 0.57
CA PHE A 38 8.32 -13.05 0.98
C PHE A 38 7.12 -13.98 0.93
N SER A 39 5.96 -13.48 0.49
CA SER A 39 4.71 -14.23 0.46
C SER A 39 4.50 -15.06 -0.81
N PRO A 40 3.85 -16.24 -0.70
CA PRO A 40 3.39 -16.98 -1.87
C PRO A 40 2.17 -16.32 -2.53
N LEU A 41 1.92 -16.61 -3.81
CA LEU A 41 0.77 -16.06 -4.57
C LEU A 41 -0.58 -16.09 -3.83
N PRO A 42 -0.98 -17.18 -3.13
CA PRO A 42 -2.30 -17.27 -2.53
C PRO A 42 -2.56 -16.26 -1.40
N THR A 43 -1.52 -15.67 -0.80
CA THR A 43 -1.68 -14.67 0.27
C THR A 43 -1.76 -13.24 -0.27
N LEU A 44 -1.41 -13.02 -1.53
CA LEU A 44 -1.40 -11.68 -2.14
C LEU A 44 -2.77 -10.98 -2.13
N PRO A 45 -3.93 -11.66 -2.32
CA PRO A 45 -5.23 -11.00 -2.19
C PRO A 45 -5.47 -10.37 -0.82
N ARG A 46 -5.12 -11.10 0.26
CA ARG A 46 -5.22 -10.57 1.63
C ARG A 46 -4.30 -9.35 1.81
N LEU A 47 -3.05 -9.48 1.37
CA LEU A 47 -2.05 -8.40 1.50
C LEU A 47 -2.41 -7.16 0.66
N ALA A 48 -3.05 -7.36 -0.49
CA ALA A 48 -3.59 -6.27 -1.31
C ALA A 48 -4.70 -5.51 -0.58
N GLN A 49 -5.61 -6.22 0.11
CA GLN A 49 -6.63 -5.58 0.93
C GLN A 49 -5.99 -4.81 2.11
N GLU A 50 -5.04 -5.42 2.82
CA GLU A 50 -4.32 -4.75 3.92
C GLU A 50 -3.56 -3.51 3.44
N ALA A 51 -3.02 -3.52 2.22
CA ALA A 51 -2.37 -2.36 1.63
C ALA A 51 -3.36 -1.20 1.38
N LEU A 52 -4.57 -1.52 0.92
CA LEU A 52 -5.63 -0.51 0.72
C LEU A 52 -6.07 0.07 2.08
N ASP A 53 -6.36 -0.79 3.06
CA ASP A 53 -6.79 -0.36 4.40
C ASP A 53 -5.72 0.50 5.10
N LEU A 54 -4.44 0.12 4.94
CA LEU A 54 -3.32 0.90 5.47
C LEU A 54 -3.18 2.25 4.75
N THR A 55 -3.38 2.28 3.43
CA THR A 55 -3.33 3.54 2.67
C THR A 55 -4.46 4.49 3.09
N ASP A 56 -5.66 3.98 3.34
CA ASP A 56 -6.78 4.76 3.87
C ASP A 56 -6.45 5.33 5.27
N SER A 57 -5.84 4.52 6.14
CA SER A 57 -5.39 4.96 7.47
C SER A 57 -4.34 6.06 7.40
N ILE A 58 -3.43 5.99 6.41
CA ILE A 58 -2.41 7.02 6.16
C ILE A 58 -3.05 8.31 5.65
N CYS A 59 -4.00 8.21 4.71
CA CYS A 59 -4.76 9.35 4.22
C CYS A 59 -5.49 10.05 5.37
N GLN A 60 -6.16 9.29 6.24
CA GLN A 60 -6.82 9.82 7.42
C GLN A 60 -5.84 10.53 8.36
N ALA A 61 -4.71 9.90 8.67
CA ALA A 61 -3.69 10.51 9.56
C ALA A 61 -3.13 11.82 8.99
N ALA A 62 -2.97 11.92 7.67
CA ALA A 62 -2.55 13.14 7.00
C ALA A 62 -3.58 14.27 7.17
N LEU A 63 -4.88 13.96 7.01
CA LEU A 63 -5.96 14.91 7.22
C LEU A 63 -6.03 15.38 8.68
N GLU A 64 -5.90 14.45 9.64
CA GLU A 64 -5.91 14.77 11.08
C GLU A 64 -4.75 15.70 11.49
N GLN A 65 -3.61 15.60 10.80
CA GLN A 65 -2.44 16.45 11.02
C GLN A 65 -2.47 17.76 10.20
N GLY A 66 -3.45 17.93 9.31
CA GLY A 66 -3.53 19.07 8.39
C GLY A 66 -2.49 19.04 7.27
N ASP A 67 -1.90 17.88 6.97
CA ASP A 67 -0.90 17.68 5.92
C ASP A 67 -1.59 17.46 4.56
N ALA A 68 -2.01 18.57 3.94
CA ALA A 68 -2.69 18.54 2.64
C ALA A 68 -1.79 18.04 1.49
N GLU A 69 -0.49 18.36 1.52
CA GLU A 69 0.46 17.92 0.50
C GLU A 69 0.72 16.41 0.61
N GLY A 70 0.92 15.92 1.83
CA GLY A 70 1.00 14.49 2.10
C GLY A 70 -0.26 13.75 1.70
N PHE A 71 -1.44 14.26 2.06
CA PHE A 71 -2.71 13.68 1.64
C PHE A 71 -2.81 13.51 0.12
N CYS A 72 -2.52 14.55 -0.67
CA CYS A 72 -2.54 14.46 -2.13
C CYS A 72 -1.57 13.40 -2.68
N ARG A 73 -0.38 13.29 -2.08
CA ARG A 73 0.60 12.25 -2.43
C ARG A 73 0.05 10.85 -2.14
N TYR A 74 -0.50 10.63 -0.94
CA TYR A 74 -1.03 9.32 -0.54
C TYR A 74 -2.23 8.92 -1.39
N VAL A 75 -3.12 9.86 -1.74
CA VAL A 75 -4.25 9.60 -2.65
C VAL A 75 -3.77 9.14 -4.02
N GLY A 76 -2.73 9.76 -4.58
CA GLY A 76 -2.16 9.33 -5.86
C GLY A 76 -1.68 7.87 -5.81
N ILE A 77 -1.06 7.47 -4.71
CA ILE A 77 -0.62 6.09 -4.48
C ILE A 77 -1.81 5.16 -4.23
N ALA A 78 -2.83 5.61 -3.50
CA ALA A 78 -4.06 4.85 -3.25
C ALA A 78 -4.77 4.49 -4.57
N ILE A 79 -4.84 5.44 -5.50
CA ILE A 79 -5.42 5.24 -6.83
C ILE A 79 -4.60 4.20 -7.59
N ALA A 80 -3.27 4.39 -7.68
CA ALA A 80 -2.40 3.45 -8.38
C ALA A 80 -2.47 2.03 -7.78
N LEU A 81 -2.51 1.93 -6.45
CA LEU A 81 -2.67 0.67 -5.73
C LEU A 81 -4.00 0.00 -6.03
N ARG A 82 -5.10 0.75 -6.05
CA ARG A 82 -6.43 0.23 -6.38
C ARG A 82 -6.51 -0.26 -7.83
N GLU A 83 -6.01 0.53 -8.78
CA GLU A 83 -5.97 0.16 -10.20
C GLU A 83 -5.14 -1.10 -10.43
N PHE A 84 -3.95 -1.15 -9.81
CA PHE A 84 -3.06 -2.30 -9.91
C PHE A 84 -3.69 -3.58 -9.31
N THR A 85 -4.20 -3.50 -8.08
CA THR A 85 -4.80 -4.67 -7.40
C THR A 85 -6.04 -5.19 -8.11
N ALA A 86 -6.86 -4.30 -8.70
CA ALA A 86 -7.96 -4.67 -9.57
C ALA A 86 -7.48 -5.34 -10.87
N GLY A 87 -6.49 -4.74 -11.56
CA GLY A 87 -5.91 -5.29 -12.80
C GLY A 87 -5.19 -6.62 -12.61
N ALA A 88 -4.65 -6.87 -11.42
CA ALA A 88 -4.01 -8.12 -11.03
C ALA A 88 -5.01 -9.18 -10.49
N SER A 89 -6.31 -8.87 -10.41
CA SER A 89 -7.35 -9.74 -9.83
C SER A 89 -7.04 -10.18 -8.40
N LEU A 90 -6.47 -9.27 -7.59
CA LEU A 90 -6.16 -9.50 -6.19
C LEU A 90 -7.30 -9.09 -5.26
N LEU A 91 -8.29 -8.38 -5.76
CA LEU A 91 -9.50 -8.03 -5.02
C LEU A 91 -10.63 -8.98 -5.42
N PRO A 92 -11.52 -9.35 -4.48
CA PRO A 92 -12.72 -10.12 -4.78
C PRO A 92 -13.69 -9.36 -5.70
#